data_AF-A0A6B3Q5N7-F1
#
_entry.id   AF-A0A6B3Q5N7-F1
#
_cell.length_a   1.000
_cell.length_b   1.000
_cell.length_c   1.000
_cell.angle_alpha   90.00
_cell.angle_beta   90.00
_cell.angle_gamma   90.00
#
_symmetry.space_group_name_H-M   'P 1'
#
loop_
_entity.id
_entity.type
_entity.pdbx_description
1 polymer ?
#
loop_
_entity_poly.entity_id
_entity_poly.type
_entity_poly.pdbx_seq_one_letter_code
_entity_poly.pdbx_strand_id
1 'polypeptide(L)'
;MKDFYSVNELAEQLGVTTRSIRNYLHEGKLKGTKVGGQWKFSERNLFEFLYGDQAEEAAKEMQRFMLNAPITMRFNLQYRDFTAINQFREQLVQYHNDVYSNKKDRLLQYDLYKDNHAEILIGGNFNYVVNFSQWINEKLLMQTDISLVS
;
A
#
# COMPACT_ATOMS: atom_id res chain seq x y z
N MET A 1 0.86 2.38 14.07
CA MET A 1 2.09 2.71 13.32
C MET A 1 2.53 4.12 13.70
N LYS A 2 3.84 4.44 13.77
CA LYS A 2 4.33 5.80 14.11
C LYS A 2 4.20 6.73 12.90
N ASP A 3 3.77 7.98 13.11
CA ASP A 3 3.63 8.96 12.03
C ASP A 3 4.95 9.41 11.41
N PHE A 4 6.04 9.37 12.20
CA PHE A 4 7.35 9.84 11.80
C PHE A 4 8.47 9.00 12.43
N TYR A 5 9.51 8.74 11.66
CA TYR A 5 10.78 8.18 12.10
C TYR A 5 11.76 9.29 12.50
N SER A 6 12.58 9.03 13.50
CA SER A 6 13.82 9.75 13.78
C SER A 6 14.96 9.26 12.88
N VAL A 7 16.10 9.96 12.89
CA VAL A 7 17.31 9.55 12.17
C VAL A 7 17.78 8.15 12.59
N ASN A 8 17.66 7.82 13.88
CA ASN A 8 18.12 6.53 14.40
C ASN A 8 17.19 5.40 13.95
N GLU A 9 15.88 5.57 14.09
CA GLU A 9 14.88 4.57 13.65
C GLU A 9 14.96 4.33 12.15
N LEU A 10 15.15 5.39 11.34
CA LEU A 10 15.29 5.25 9.90
C LEU A 10 16.58 4.55 9.50
N ALA A 11 17.68 4.80 10.22
CA ALA A 11 18.96 4.14 10.00
C ALA A 11 18.85 2.63 10.28
N GLU A 12 18.20 2.25 11.38
CA GLU A 12 17.92 0.87 11.74
C GLU A 12 17.04 0.18 10.68
N GLN A 13 15.94 0.81 10.29
CA GLN A 13 15.01 0.26 9.30
C GLN A 13 15.66 0.04 7.91
N LEU A 14 16.56 0.94 7.52
CA LEU A 14 17.29 0.86 6.25
C LEU A 14 18.57 0.01 6.32
N GLY A 15 18.96 -0.46 7.52
CA GLY A 15 20.22 -1.18 7.71
C GLY A 15 21.47 -0.34 7.40
N VAL A 16 21.42 0.98 7.61
CA VAL A 16 22.52 1.92 7.33
C VAL A 16 22.93 2.69 8.59
N THR A 17 23.99 3.49 8.49
CA THR A 17 24.41 4.34 9.60
C THR A 17 23.62 5.64 9.68
N THR A 18 23.54 6.24 10.87
CA THR A 18 22.94 7.58 11.03
C THR A 18 23.73 8.67 10.29
N ARG A 19 24.99 8.42 9.95
CA ARG A 19 25.80 9.26 9.05
C ARG A 19 25.28 9.18 7.62
N SER A 20 24.98 7.99 7.12
CA SER A 20 24.39 7.79 5.79
C SER A 20 23.06 8.53 5.65
N ILE A 21 22.18 8.46 6.65
CA ILE A 21 20.92 9.22 6.65
C ILE A 21 21.15 10.73 6.55
N ARG A 22 22.12 11.27 7.29
CA ARG A 22 22.47 12.71 7.21
C ARG A 22 23.08 13.08 5.86
N ASN A 23 23.88 12.19 5.27
CA ASN A 23 24.43 12.40 3.93
C ASN A 23 23.31 12.40 2.88
N TYR A 24 22.35 11.47 2.95
CA TYR A 24 21.22 11.44 2.03
C TYR A 24 20.35 12.69 2.13
N LEU A 25 20.17 13.23 3.33
CA LEU A 25 19.54 14.54 3.55
C LEU A 25 20.34 15.67 2.90
N HIS A 26 21.66 15.69 3.09
CA HIS A 26 22.51 16.74 2.54
C HIS A 26 22.56 16.71 1.00
N GLU A 27 22.60 15.51 0.42
CA GLU A 27 22.62 15.27 -1.02
C GLU A 27 21.22 15.42 -1.68
N GLY A 28 20.16 15.66 -0.89
CA GLY A 28 18.79 15.80 -1.38
C GLY A 28 18.12 14.48 -1.80
N LYS A 29 18.79 13.33 -1.63
CA LYS A 29 18.26 12.00 -1.95
C LYS A 29 17.10 11.61 -1.03
N LEU A 30 17.23 11.92 0.27
CA LEU A 30 16.21 11.66 1.28
C LEU A 30 15.58 12.97 1.72
N LYS A 31 14.25 13.08 1.63
CA LYS A 31 13.51 14.23 2.14
C LYS A 31 13.19 14.07 3.63
N GLY A 32 13.10 15.17 4.36
CA GLY A 32 12.79 15.19 5.80
C GLY A 32 12.14 16.50 6.21
N THR A 33 11.53 16.54 7.39
CA THR A 33 11.03 17.79 7.99
C THR A 33 11.68 17.97 9.35
N LYS A 34 12.12 19.19 9.68
CA LYS A 34 12.74 19.50 10.96
C LYS A 34 11.68 20.03 11.92
N VAL A 35 11.39 19.29 13.00
CA VAL A 35 10.41 19.66 14.04
C VAL A 35 11.13 19.71 15.38
N GLY A 36 11.07 20.86 16.06
CA GLY A 36 11.74 21.04 17.36
C GLY A 36 13.26 20.77 17.32
N GLY A 37 13.92 21.13 16.21
CA GLY A 37 15.36 20.89 16.02
C GLY A 37 15.73 19.45 15.61
N GLN A 38 14.79 18.51 15.60
CA GLN A 38 15.01 17.12 15.22
C GLN A 38 14.46 16.84 13.82
N TRP A 39 15.19 16.02 13.06
CA TRP A 39 14.69 15.50 11.79
C TRP A 39 13.61 14.43 12.02
N LYS A 40 12.52 14.56 11.28
CA LYS A 40 11.39 13.64 11.23
C LYS A 40 11.17 13.21 9.78
N PHE A 41 10.95 11.91 9.59
CA PHE A 41 10.75 11.32 8.27
C PHE A 41 9.41 10.61 8.25
N SER A 42 8.53 11.01 7.33
CA SER A 42 7.30 10.26 7.12
C SER A 42 7.60 8.96 6.38
N GLU A 43 6.68 8.01 6.45
CA GLU A 43 6.74 6.80 5.63
C GLU A 43 6.77 7.12 4.13
N ARG A 44 6.06 8.18 3.70
CA ARG A 44 6.14 8.69 2.33
C ARG A 44 7.55 9.15 1.96
N ASN A 45 8.29 9.78 2.88
CA ASN A 45 9.68 10.19 2.60
C ASN A 45 10.58 8.98 2.36
N LEU A 46 10.35 7.90 3.11
CA LEU A 46 11.07 6.63 2.94
C LEU A 46 10.70 5.96 1.62
N PHE A 47 9.41 5.93 1.29
CA PHE A 47 8.92 5.40 0.03
C PHE A 47 9.49 6.17 -1.17
N GLU A 48 9.44 7.50 -1.15
CA GLU A 48 10.06 8.35 -2.18
C GLU A 48 11.58 8.13 -2.27
N PHE A 49 12.26 7.91 -1.14
CA PHE A 49 13.69 7.63 -1.13
C PHE A 49 14.05 6.28 -1.75
N LEU A 50 13.24 5.24 -1.48
CA LEU A 50 13.50 3.88 -1.97
C LEU A 50 13.07 3.68 -3.42
N TYR A 51 11.99 4.34 -3.83
CA TYR A 51 11.33 4.09 -5.11
C TYR A 51 11.38 5.28 -6.08
N GLY A 52 11.79 6.48 -5.63
CA GLY A 52 12.11 7.62 -6.49
C GLY A 52 11.07 7.90 -7.58
N ASP A 53 11.56 8.07 -8.82
CA ASP A 53 10.74 8.28 -10.03
C ASP A 53 9.83 7.09 -10.36
N GLN A 54 10.17 5.87 -9.91
CA GLN A 54 9.34 4.68 -10.14
C GLN A 54 8.01 4.77 -9.37
N ALA A 55 8.00 5.43 -8.21
CA ALA A 55 6.76 5.70 -7.49
C ALA A 55 5.83 6.65 -8.27
N GLU A 56 6.40 7.68 -8.89
CA GLU A 56 5.62 8.65 -9.66
C GLU A 56 5.12 8.06 -10.99
N GLU A 57 5.96 7.28 -11.68
CA GLU A 57 5.54 6.56 -12.88
C GLU A 57 4.52 5.44 -12.57
N ALA A 58 4.69 4.68 -11.49
CA ALA A 58 3.68 3.71 -11.06
C ALA A 58 2.35 4.40 -10.72
N ALA A 59 2.37 5.57 -10.09
CA ALA A 59 1.17 6.36 -9.83
C ALA A 59 0.50 6.85 -11.13
N LYS A 60 1.28 7.31 -12.11
CA LYS A 60 0.76 7.70 -13.44
C LYS A 60 0.18 6.52 -14.20
N GLU A 61 0.85 5.36 -14.19
CA GLU A 61 0.37 4.13 -14.79
C GLU A 61 -0.94 3.67 -14.14
N MET A 62 -1.01 3.71 -12.82
CA MET A 62 -2.21 3.41 -12.04
C MET A 62 -3.37 4.34 -12.44
N GLN A 63 -3.11 5.65 -12.49
CA GLN A 63 -4.11 6.64 -12.87
C GLN A 63 -4.60 6.42 -14.32
N ARG A 64 -3.69 6.15 -15.25
CA ARG A 64 -4.05 5.80 -16.64
C ARG A 64 -4.86 4.52 -16.72
N PHE A 65 -4.51 3.51 -15.94
CA PHE A 65 -5.29 2.27 -15.87
C PHE A 65 -6.70 2.58 -15.39
N MET A 66 -6.84 3.29 -14.26
CA MET A 66 -8.13 3.65 -13.67
C MET A 66 -9.02 4.44 -14.64
N LEU A 67 -8.46 5.36 -15.42
CA LEU A 67 -9.20 6.11 -16.44
C LEU A 67 -9.68 5.26 -17.61
N ASN A 68 -9.00 4.15 -17.90
CA ASN A 68 -9.31 3.27 -19.02
C ASN A 68 -10.01 1.96 -18.60
N ALA A 69 -10.10 1.69 -17.30
CA ALA A 69 -10.76 0.51 -16.76
C ALA A 69 -12.27 0.62 -17.00
N PRO A 70 -12.91 -0.36 -17.67
CA PRO A 70 -14.35 -0.33 -17.90
C PRO A 70 -15.16 -0.22 -16.61
N ILE A 71 -14.73 -0.92 -15.55
CA ILE A 71 -15.29 -0.78 -14.21
C ILE A 71 -14.20 -0.89 -13.13
N THR A 72 -14.47 -0.25 -11.99
CA THR A 72 -13.64 -0.32 -10.78
C THR A 72 -14.55 -0.51 -9.56
N MET A 73 -14.08 -1.27 -8.56
CA MET A 73 -14.78 -1.47 -7.30
C MET A 73 -13.83 -1.27 -6.12
N ARG A 74 -14.32 -0.59 -5.09
CA ARG A 74 -13.57 -0.27 -3.88
C ARG A 74 -14.19 -0.95 -2.66
N PHE A 75 -13.37 -1.58 -1.84
CA PHE A 75 -13.71 -2.12 -0.53
C PHE A 75 -12.98 -1.30 0.53
N ASN A 76 -13.75 -0.62 1.39
CA ASN A 76 -13.19 0.02 2.57
C ASN A 76 -13.31 -0.96 3.73
N LEU A 77 -12.18 -1.32 4.33
CA LEU A 77 -12.09 -2.32 5.37
C LEU A 77 -11.62 -1.67 6.68
N GLN A 78 -12.17 -2.16 7.78
CA GLN A 78 -11.64 -1.95 9.12
C GLN A 78 -11.14 -3.28 9.67
N TYR A 79 -10.01 -3.28 10.36
CA TYR A 79 -9.46 -4.48 10.99
C TYR A 79 -9.15 -4.29 12.49
N ARG A 80 -9.12 -5.38 13.24
CA ARG A 80 -8.77 -5.38 14.68
C ARG A 80 -7.40 -5.99 14.94
N ASP A 81 -7.02 -6.97 14.14
CA ASP A 81 -5.74 -7.67 14.23
C ASP A 81 -4.91 -7.45 12.96
N PHE A 82 -3.66 -7.01 13.17
CA PHE A 82 -2.69 -6.80 12.11
C PHE A 82 -2.23 -8.13 11.47
N THR A 83 -2.24 -9.23 12.21
CA THR A 83 -1.87 -10.54 11.67
C THR A 83 -2.94 -11.03 10.70
N ALA A 84 -4.21 -10.98 11.12
CA ALA A 84 -5.36 -11.34 10.28
C ALA A 84 -5.40 -10.55 8.96
N ILE A 85 -5.23 -9.23 9.00
CA ILE A 85 -5.30 -8.40 7.79
C ILE A 85 -4.14 -8.69 6.81
N ASN A 86 -2.94 -9.01 7.31
CA ASN A 86 -1.83 -9.41 6.45
C ASN A 86 -2.04 -10.80 5.82
N GLN A 87 -2.54 -11.76 6.60
CA GLN A 87 -2.89 -13.08 6.07
C GLN A 87 -3.97 -12.96 4.98
N PHE A 88 -4.96 -12.08 5.19
CA PHE A 88 -5.98 -11.81 4.18
C PHE A 88 -5.38 -11.19 2.91
N ARG A 89 -4.47 -10.21 3.03
CA ARG A 89 -3.73 -9.64 1.89
C ARG A 89 -2.96 -10.72 1.12
N GLU A 90 -2.28 -11.64 1.80
CA GLU A 90 -1.55 -12.74 1.15
C GLU A 90 -2.51 -13.65 0.37
N GLN A 91 -3.64 -14.03 0.97
CA GLN A 91 -4.67 -14.83 0.28
C GLN A 91 -5.24 -14.11 -0.93
N LEU A 92 -5.50 -12.82 -0.83
CA LEU A 92 -6.01 -11.97 -1.89
C LEU A 92 -5.05 -11.95 -3.10
N VAL A 93 -3.77 -11.68 -2.84
CA VAL A 93 -2.73 -11.63 -3.88
C VAL A 93 -2.53 -13.02 -4.51
N GLN A 94 -2.49 -14.07 -3.70
CA GLN A 94 -2.31 -15.44 -4.18
C GLN A 94 -3.46 -15.87 -5.10
N TYR A 95 -4.72 -15.71 -4.65
CA TYR A 95 -5.87 -16.04 -5.47
C TYR A 95 -5.90 -15.24 -6.77
N HIS A 96 -5.60 -13.94 -6.69
CA HIS A 96 -5.55 -13.10 -7.88
C HIS A 96 -4.52 -13.63 -8.89
N ASN A 97 -3.32 -13.98 -8.44
CA ASN A 97 -2.30 -14.52 -9.31
C ASN A 97 -2.71 -15.87 -9.91
N ASP A 98 -3.27 -16.77 -9.11
CA ASP A 98 -3.64 -18.11 -9.58
C ASP A 98 -4.76 -18.09 -10.61
N VAL A 99 -5.78 -17.24 -10.42
CA VAL A 99 -6.98 -17.19 -11.27
C VAL A 99 -6.86 -16.18 -12.39
N TYR A 100 -6.10 -15.10 -12.17
CA TYR A 100 -6.08 -13.95 -13.06
C TYR A 100 -4.71 -13.55 -13.60
N SER A 101 -3.63 -14.30 -13.29
CA SER A 101 -2.36 -14.13 -14.00
C SER A 101 -2.59 -14.20 -15.51
N ASN A 102 -1.79 -13.46 -16.27
CA ASN A 102 -1.76 -13.41 -17.74
C ASN A 102 -2.58 -12.32 -18.44
N LYS A 103 -3.21 -11.37 -17.73
CA LYS A 103 -3.78 -10.18 -18.40
C LYS A 103 -3.39 -8.86 -17.76
N LYS A 104 -2.91 -7.93 -18.61
CA LYS A 104 -2.50 -6.57 -18.23
C LYS A 104 -3.67 -5.60 -18.02
N ASP A 105 -4.91 -6.04 -18.27
CA ASP A 105 -6.14 -5.25 -18.14
C ASP A 105 -6.84 -5.43 -16.78
N ARG A 106 -6.09 -5.87 -15.76
CA ARG A 106 -6.60 -6.17 -14.42
C ARG A 106 -5.78 -5.45 -13.36
N LEU A 107 -6.46 -4.63 -12.59
CA LEU A 107 -5.93 -3.92 -11.44
C LEU A 107 -6.38 -4.63 -10.16
N LEU A 108 -5.39 -4.89 -9.31
CA LEU A 108 -5.55 -5.14 -7.89
C LEU A 108 -4.59 -4.21 -7.16
N GLN A 109 -5.13 -3.32 -6.34
CA GLN A 109 -4.40 -2.47 -5.41
C GLN A 109 -4.91 -2.71 -3.99
N TYR A 110 -3.97 -2.72 -3.04
CA TYR A 110 -4.23 -2.93 -1.64
C TYR A 110 -3.43 -1.92 -0.82
N ASP A 111 -4.12 -1.07 -0.07
CA ASP A 111 -3.51 -0.02 0.74
C ASP A 111 -3.84 -0.25 2.22
N LEU A 112 -2.82 -0.08 3.08
CA LEU A 112 -2.98 -0.04 4.53
C LEU A 112 -2.88 1.40 4.99
N TYR A 113 -3.84 1.84 5.80
CA TYR A 113 -3.85 3.15 6.39
C TYR A 113 -3.60 3.09 7.90
N LYS A 114 -3.39 4.28 8.48
CA LYS A 114 -3.38 4.45 9.93
C LYS A 114 -4.78 4.15 10.50
N ASP A 115 -4.87 3.92 11.80
CA ASP A 115 -6.13 3.67 12.52
C ASP A 115 -6.87 2.39 12.11
N ASN A 116 -6.12 1.36 11.72
CA ASN A 116 -6.62 0.05 11.34
C ASN A 116 -7.66 0.03 10.20
N HIS A 117 -7.42 0.86 9.19
CA HIS A 117 -8.18 0.85 7.95
C HIS A 117 -7.35 0.27 6.81
N ALA A 118 -8.01 -0.42 5.88
CA ALA A 118 -7.42 -0.89 4.64
C ALA A 118 -8.37 -0.63 3.47
N GLU A 119 -7.83 -0.44 2.28
CA GLU A 119 -8.60 -0.32 1.04
C GLU A 119 -8.17 -1.40 0.06
N ILE A 120 -9.16 -2.01 -0.60
CA ILE A 120 -8.94 -2.83 -1.79
C ILE A 120 -9.58 -2.13 -2.97
N LEU A 121 -8.81 -1.90 -4.02
CA LEU A 121 -9.27 -1.37 -5.28
C LEU A 121 -9.03 -2.41 -6.37
N ILE A 122 -10.11 -2.86 -7.01
CA ILE A 122 -10.05 -3.75 -8.16
C ILE A 122 -10.60 -3.03 -9.39
N GLY A 123 -10.01 -3.29 -10.56
CA GLY A 123 -10.44 -2.64 -11.80
C GLY A 123 -10.13 -3.46 -13.05
N GLY A 124 -10.97 -3.34 -14.07
CA GLY A 124 -10.79 -4.06 -15.34
C GLY A 124 -12.11 -4.32 -16.04
N ASN A 125 -12.16 -5.40 -16.83
CA ASN A 125 -13.41 -5.81 -17.47
C ASN A 125 -14.47 -6.28 -16.45
N PHE A 126 -15.74 -6.22 -16.86
CA PHE A 126 -16.90 -6.50 -16.00
C PHE A 126 -16.80 -7.85 -15.27
N ASN A 127 -16.52 -8.91 -16.02
CA ASN A 127 -16.47 -10.27 -15.49
C ASN A 127 -15.36 -10.46 -14.44
N TYR A 128 -14.20 -9.85 -14.66
CA TYR A 128 -13.11 -9.89 -13.69
C TYR A 128 -13.54 -9.26 -12.37
N VAL A 129 -14.03 -8.02 -12.39
CA VAL A 129 -14.39 -7.29 -11.17
C VAL A 129 -15.54 -7.97 -10.45
N VAL A 130 -16.59 -8.42 -11.15
CA VAL A 130 -17.72 -9.13 -10.51
C VAL A 130 -17.27 -10.42 -9.85
N ASN A 131 -16.59 -11.31 -10.59
CA ASN A 131 -16.19 -12.61 -10.04
C ASN A 131 -15.21 -12.46 -8.87
N PHE A 132 -14.25 -11.55 -8.99
CA PHE A 132 -13.28 -11.34 -7.92
C PHE A 132 -13.91 -10.64 -6.71
N SER A 133 -14.81 -9.66 -6.93
CA SER A 133 -15.55 -9.01 -5.84
C SER A 133 -16.38 -9.99 -5.01
N GLN A 134 -17.02 -10.95 -5.68
CA GLN A 134 -17.78 -11.99 -5.01
C GLN A 134 -16.88 -12.87 -4.14
N TRP A 135 -15.73 -13.31 -4.68
CA TRP A 135 -14.75 -14.07 -3.90
C TRP A 135 -14.23 -13.28 -2.69
N ILE A 136 -13.91 -11.99 -2.87
CA ILE A 136 -13.47 -11.10 -1.78
C ILE A 136 -14.53 -11.06 -0.69
N ASN A 137 -15.80 -10.82 -1.07
CA ASN A 137 -16.91 -10.76 -0.11
C ASN A 137 -17.11 -12.09 0.63
N GLU A 138 -17.07 -13.23 -0.08
CA GLU A 138 -17.16 -14.56 0.53
C GLU A 138 -16.04 -14.80 1.54
N LYS A 139 -14.81 -14.35 1.26
CA LYS A 139 -13.70 -14.44 2.20
C LYS A 139 -13.84 -13.52 3.40
N LEU A 140 -14.29 -12.28 3.20
CA LEU A 140 -14.54 -11.34 4.30
C LEU A 140 -15.61 -11.85 5.26
N LEU A 141 -16.67 -12.49 4.74
CA LEU A 141 -17.72 -13.09 5.58
C LEU A 141 -17.21 -14.24 6.49
N MET A 142 -16.04 -14.82 6.18
CA MET A 142 -15.39 -15.83 7.01
C MET A 142 -14.44 -15.25 8.07
N GLN A 143 -14.24 -13.92 8.10
CA GLN A 143 -13.33 -13.25 9.02
C GLN A 143 -14.11 -12.56 10.15
N THR A 144 -13.61 -12.65 11.39
CA THR A 144 -14.17 -11.96 12.55
C THR A 144 -13.47 -10.63 12.86
N ASP A 145 -12.24 -10.49 12.38
CA ASP A 145 -11.34 -9.39 12.72
C ASP A 145 -11.18 -8.37 11.59
N ILE A 146 -11.90 -8.56 10.49
CA ILE A 146 -11.92 -7.68 9.32
C ILE A 146 -13.38 -7.49 8.91
N SER A 147 -13.82 -6.25 8.72
CA SER A 147 -15.18 -5.93 8.28
C SER A 147 -15.16 -4.83 7.24
N LEU A 148 -16.21 -4.76 6.42
CA LEU A 148 -16.48 -3.56 5.63
C LEU A 148 -16.78 -2.40 6.58
N VAL A 149 -16.30 -1.21 6.25
CA VAL A 149 -16.67 0.03 6.95
C VAL A 149 -18.16 0.24 6.72
N SER A 150 -18.92 0.41 7.81
CA SER A 150 -20.36 0.70 7.81
C SER A 150 -20.65 2.19 7.70
#